data_AF-A0A920RKQ7-F1
#
_entry.id   AF-A0A920RKQ7-F1
#
_cell.length_a   1.000
_cell.length_b   1.000
_cell.length_c   1.000
_cell.angle_alpha   90.00
_cell.angle_beta   90.00
_cell.angle_gamma   90.00
#
_symmetry.space_group_name_H-M   'P 1'
#
loop_
_entity.id
_entity.type
_entity.pdbx_description
1 polymer ?
#
loop_
_entity_poly.entity_id
_entity_poly.type
_entity_poly.pdbx_seq_one_letter_code
_entity_poly.pdbx_strand_id
1 'polypeptide(L)'
;MDEERKLAGELPATARPLLESYETLRARSPSAEHTEISLPDQVGSSLAGIQRAAELSQVPLAPGDHETGEELFPTGQLDHDLQQVDLRSINSWRLRLADISTVELLEVQLVNAVAPFILNARLKPLMQQVSTRDTHIVNVSAMEGVFYRAYKTDKHPHTNMAKAALNMLTRTSAQDYARDGIHMNSVDTGWITDEDPAEIAQRKTEELGFHPPLDQIDAAARICDPIISGFLTGEHQWGQFLKDYQVANW
;
A
#
# COMPACT_ATOMS: atom_id res chain seq x y z
N MET A 1 4.15 14.56 -11.27
CA MET A 1 5.27 13.83 -11.94
C MET A 1 6.56 14.62 -11.98
N ASP A 2 6.64 15.80 -12.62
CA ASP A 2 7.91 16.52 -12.71
C ASP A 2 8.42 17.03 -11.36
N GLU A 3 7.53 17.45 -10.46
CA GLU A 3 7.91 17.80 -9.07
C GLU A 3 8.41 16.57 -8.29
N GLU A 4 7.76 15.40 -8.45
CA GLU A 4 8.20 14.14 -7.84
C GLU A 4 9.63 13.75 -8.28
N ARG A 5 9.98 14.04 -9.53
CA ARG A 5 11.32 13.79 -10.08
C ARG A 5 12.39 14.73 -9.51
N LYS A 6 12.02 15.93 -9.08
CA LYS A 6 12.93 16.91 -8.46
C LYS A 6 13.23 16.59 -7.00
N LEU A 7 12.29 15.97 -6.27
CA LEU A 7 12.41 15.65 -4.84
C LEU A 7 13.69 14.89 -4.49
N ALA A 8 14.17 13.98 -5.34
CA ALA A 8 15.41 13.23 -5.08
C ALA A 8 16.65 14.13 -4.94
N GLY A 9 16.72 15.21 -5.74
CA GLY A 9 17.79 16.21 -5.65
C GLY A 9 17.66 17.13 -4.45
N GLU A 10 16.46 17.25 -3.89
CA GLU A 10 16.12 18.11 -2.75
C GLU A 10 16.30 17.40 -1.39
N LEU A 11 16.50 16.07 -1.40
CA LEU A 11 16.78 15.30 -0.19
C LEU A 11 18.02 15.83 0.57
N PRO A 12 18.04 15.69 1.92
CA PRO A 12 19.22 15.97 2.72
C PRO A 12 20.46 15.23 2.20
N ALA A 13 21.64 15.85 2.30
CA ALA A 13 22.89 15.30 1.76
C ALA A 13 23.21 13.88 2.27
N THR A 14 22.79 13.54 3.48
CA THR A 14 22.95 12.21 4.09
C THR A 14 22.02 11.14 3.50
N ALA A 15 20.89 11.54 2.93
CA ALA A 15 19.89 10.62 2.36
C ALA A 15 20.10 10.36 0.86
N ARG A 16 20.72 11.30 0.13
CA ARG A 16 20.96 11.18 -1.32
C ARG A 16 21.68 9.88 -1.74
N PRO A 17 22.71 9.38 -1.03
CA PRO A 17 23.38 8.13 -1.40
C PRO A 17 22.47 6.90 -1.38
N LEU A 18 21.39 6.92 -0.57
CA LEU A 18 20.45 5.81 -0.47
C LEU A 18 19.65 5.59 -1.77
N LEU A 19 19.49 6.64 -2.58
CA LEU A 19 18.75 6.61 -3.85
C LEU A 19 19.66 6.61 -5.08
N GLU A 20 20.98 6.72 -4.92
CA GLU A 20 21.91 6.87 -6.05
C GLU A 20 21.79 5.73 -7.08
N SER A 21 21.62 4.49 -6.61
CA SER A 21 21.45 3.31 -7.46
C SER A 21 20.13 3.36 -8.25
N TYR A 22 19.04 3.80 -7.60
CA TYR A 22 17.73 3.98 -8.22
C TYR A 22 17.76 5.12 -9.25
N GLU A 23 18.35 6.26 -8.91
CA GLU A 23 18.49 7.40 -9.81
C GLU A 23 19.32 7.07 -11.05
N THR A 24 20.42 6.33 -10.85
CA THR A 24 21.23 5.80 -11.96
C THR A 24 20.42 4.88 -12.86
N LEU A 25 19.59 4.00 -12.28
CA LEU A 25 18.72 3.12 -13.04
C LEU A 25 17.66 3.91 -13.82
N ARG A 26 17.09 4.96 -13.22
CA ARG A 26 16.08 5.84 -13.82
C ARG A 26 16.62 6.66 -14.99
N ALA A 27 17.88 7.10 -14.91
CA ALA A 27 18.55 7.88 -15.96
C ALA A 27 18.93 7.05 -17.21
N ARG A 28 18.90 5.71 -17.14
CA ARG A 28 19.18 4.85 -18.30
C ARG A 28 18.00 4.86 -19.28
N SER A 29 18.18 5.42 -20.47
CA SER A 29 17.17 5.34 -21.53
C SER A 29 16.93 3.89 -21.97
N PRO A 30 15.68 3.47 -22.19
CA PRO A 30 15.35 2.11 -22.67
C PRO A 30 15.68 1.87 -24.16
N SER A 31 16.51 2.69 -24.79
CA SER A 31 16.84 2.54 -26.20
C SER A 31 18.23 1.92 -26.40
N ALA A 32 18.20 0.73 -27.02
CA ALA A 32 19.24 -0.01 -27.72
C ALA A 32 19.78 -1.26 -26.99
N GLU A 33 19.69 -2.37 -27.73
CA GLU A 33 20.37 -3.66 -27.56
C GLU A 33 19.64 -4.75 -26.77
N HIS A 34 18.85 -5.53 -27.52
CA HIS A 34 18.81 -6.98 -27.31
C HIS A 34 20.24 -7.54 -27.38
N THR A 35 20.86 -7.82 -26.24
CA THR A 35 22.06 -8.66 -26.21
C THR A 35 22.06 -9.59 -25.00
N GLU A 36 22.31 -10.85 -25.29
CA GLU A 36 22.25 -12.04 -24.44
C GLU A 36 23.07 -11.91 -23.13
N ILE A 37 22.37 -11.83 -22.00
CA ILE A 37 22.84 -12.35 -20.70
C ILE A 37 21.62 -12.98 -20.01
N SER A 38 21.74 -14.26 -19.64
CA SER A 38 20.67 -15.10 -19.09
C SER A 38 20.22 -14.62 -17.70
N LEU A 39 19.21 -13.76 -17.69
CA LEU A 39 18.21 -13.62 -16.62
C LEU A 39 16.85 -13.98 -17.24
N PRO A 40 15.83 -14.43 -16.46
CA PRO A 40 14.54 -14.81 -17.02
C PRO A 40 13.93 -13.66 -17.83
N ASP A 41 13.53 -13.91 -19.08
CA ASP A 41 13.01 -12.91 -20.07
C ASP A 41 11.92 -11.97 -19.52
N GLN A 42 11.25 -12.36 -18.44
CA GLN A 42 10.16 -11.64 -17.79
C GLN A 42 10.60 -10.36 -17.05
N VAL A 43 11.89 -10.21 -16.70
CA VAL A 43 12.40 -9.02 -15.97
C VAL A 43 13.04 -8.00 -16.92
N GLY A 44 13.61 -8.45 -18.05
CA GLY A 44 14.26 -7.58 -19.04
C GLY A 44 13.31 -6.59 -19.72
N SER A 45 12.03 -6.93 -19.85
CA SER A 45 10.98 -6.02 -20.36
C SER A 45 10.42 -5.05 -19.31
N SER A 46 10.80 -5.19 -18.03
CA SER A 46 10.18 -4.55 -16.86
C SER A 46 10.80 -3.21 -16.44
N LEU A 47 11.81 -2.68 -17.17
CA LEU A 47 12.42 -1.39 -16.81
C LEU A 47 11.39 -0.26 -16.73
N ALA A 48 10.36 -0.27 -17.58
CA ALA A 48 9.27 0.70 -17.52
C ALA A 48 8.52 0.65 -16.17
N GLY A 49 8.29 -0.54 -15.60
CA GLY A 49 7.67 -0.70 -14.29
C GLY A 49 8.51 -0.17 -13.12
N ILE A 50 9.82 0.01 -13.32
CA ILE A 50 10.75 0.55 -12.31
C ILE A 50 11.00 2.04 -12.54
N GLN A 51 11.16 2.45 -13.79
CA GLN A 51 11.52 3.83 -14.18
C GLN A 51 10.30 4.75 -14.32
N ARG A 52 9.14 4.17 -14.63
CA ARG A 52 7.91 4.88 -14.99
C ARG A 52 6.68 4.36 -14.23
N ALA A 53 6.87 3.78 -13.05
CA ALA A 53 5.79 3.22 -12.24
C ALA A 53 4.66 4.25 -12.03
N ALA A 54 5.03 5.48 -11.69
CA ALA A 54 4.09 6.54 -11.45
C ALA A 54 3.37 6.99 -12.73
N GLU A 55 4.02 7.09 -13.90
CA GLU A 55 3.28 7.33 -15.16
C GLU A 55 2.38 6.16 -15.55
N LEU A 56 2.79 4.91 -15.28
CA LEU A 56 1.98 3.73 -15.55
C LEU A 56 0.71 3.70 -14.68
N SER A 57 0.75 4.27 -13.48
CA SER A 57 -0.43 4.42 -12.61
C SER A 57 -1.47 5.40 -13.15
N GLN A 58 -1.11 6.23 -14.14
CA GLN A 58 -1.99 7.24 -14.74
C GLN A 58 -2.59 6.78 -16.07
N VAL A 59 -2.32 5.54 -16.50
CA VAL A 59 -2.93 4.99 -17.70
C VAL A 59 -4.41 4.76 -17.41
N PRO A 60 -5.33 5.35 -18.20
CA PRO A 60 -6.75 5.16 -17.97
C PRO A 60 -7.15 3.71 -18.30
N LEU A 61 -7.75 3.03 -17.33
CA LEU A 61 -8.17 1.62 -17.43
C LEU A 61 -9.68 1.45 -17.25
N ALA A 62 -10.30 2.31 -16.46
CA ALA A 62 -11.74 2.40 -16.26
C ALA A 62 -12.33 3.64 -16.96
N PRO A 63 -13.63 3.63 -17.31
CA PRO A 63 -14.27 4.78 -17.96
C PRO A 63 -14.11 6.11 -17.20
N GLY A 64 -14.14 6.05 -15.86
CA GLY A 64 -13.98 7.23 -15.00
C GLY A 64 -12.57 7.83 -14.98
N ASP A 65 -11.55 7.10 -15.44
CA ASP A 65 -10.16 7.60 -15.47
C ASP A 65 -9.94 8.62 -16.59
N HIS A 66 -10.86 8.67 -17.55
CA HIS A 66 -10.85 9.70 -18.60
C HIS A 66 -11.42 11.03 -18.11
N GLU A 67 -12.13 11.05 -16.98
CA GLU A 67 -12.70 12.24 -16.38
C GLU A 67 -11.61 12.94 -15.57
N THR A 68 -11.05 14.03 -16.11
CA THR A 68 -9.91 14.77 -15.50
C THR A 68 -10.19 16.27 -15.42
N GLY A 69 -11.47 16.66 -15.57
CA GLY A 69 -11.87 18.06 -15.57
C GLY A 69 -11.69 18.75 -14.22
N GLU A 70 -11.45 20.06 -14.25
CA GLU A 70 -11.25 20.88 -13.04
C GLU A 70 -12.49 20.91 -12.13
N GLU A 71 -13.66 20.58 -12.66
CA GLU A 71 -14.90 20.44 -11.90
C GLU A 71 -14.90 19.23 -10.95
N LEU A 72 -14.13 18.18 -11.26
CA LEU A 72 -13.97 16.99 -10.42
C LEU A 72 -12.63 17.01 -9.67
N PHE A 73 -11.58 17.52 -10.31
CA PHE A 73 -10.21 17.49 -9.79
C PHE A 73 -9.56 18.87 -9.88
N PRO A 74 -9.98 19.84 -9.04
CA PRO A 74 -9.54 21.22 -9.15
C PRO A 74 -8.02 21.38 -9.02
N THR A 75 -7.39 21.92 -10.08
CA THR A 75 -5.94 22.12 -10.14
C THR A 75 -5.43 22.93 -8.96
N GLY A 76 -4.42 22.42 -8.25
CA GLY A 76 -3.75 23.13 -7.16
C GLY A 76 -4.51 23.14 -5.83
N GLN A 77 -5.68 22.49 -5.75
CA GLN A 77 -6.37 22.24 -4.49
C GLN A 77 -5.97 20.86 -3.98
N LEU A 78 -5.40 20.85 -2.77
CA LEU A 78 -4.98 19.63 -2.09
C LEU A 78 -5.79 19.45 -0.80
N ASP A 79 -6.02 18.19 -0.45
CA ASP A 79 -6.60 17.83 0.84
C ASP A 79 -5.55 17.92 1.98
N HIS A 80 -5.95 17.52 3.18
CA HIS A 80 -5.07 17.52 4.35
C HIS A 80 -3.86 16.58 4.23
N ASP A 81 -3.93 15.57 3.36
CA ASP A 81 -2.88 14.61 3.07
C ASP A 81 -1.99 15.06 1.89
N LEU A 82 -2.20 16.29 1.40
CA LEU A 82 -1.53 16.87 0.24
C LEU A 82 -1.81 16.13 -1.07
N GLN A 83 -2.95 15.42 -1.15
CA GLN A 83 -3.43 14.76 -2.36
C GLN A 83 -4.38 15.67 -3.12
N GLN A 84 -4.48 15.50 -4.44
CA GLN A 84 -5.43 16.25 -5.26
C GLN A 84 -6.86 15.98 -4.77
N VAL A 85 -7.62 17.04 -4.53
CA VAL A 85 -9.03 16.91 -4.12
C VAL A 85 -9.82 16.19 -5.21
N ASP A 86 -10.58 15.17 -4.80
CA ASP A 86 -11.51 14.41 -5.63
C ASP A 86 -12.96 14.76 -5.25
N LEU A 87 -13.67 15.43 -6.16
CA LEU A 87 -15.06 15.88 -5.98
C LEU A 87 -16.09 14.95 -6.64
N ARG A 88 -15.67 13.75 -7.10
CA ARG A 88 -16.62 12.76 -7.62
C ARG A 88 -17.65 12.39 -6.56
N SER A 89 -18.91 12.31 -6.96
CA SER A 89 -20.02 11.99 -6.05
C SER A 89 -20.10 10.50 -5.67
N ILE A 90 -19.34 9.65 -6.38
CA ILE A 90 -19.25 8.21 -6.12
C ILE A 90 -17.83 7.72 -6.38
N ASN A 91 -17.35 6.82 -5.51
CA ASN A 91 -16.07 6.13 -5.66
C ASN A 91 -16.26 4.63 -5.33
N SER A 92 -15.20 3.83 -5.51
CA SER A 92 -15.29 2.37 -5.34
C SER A 92 -15.57 1.92 -3.90
N TRP A 93 -15.33 2.78 -2.92
CA TRP A 93 -15.69 2.54 -1.51
C TRP A 93 -17.19 2.34 -1.29
N ARG A 94 -18.02 2.99 -2.12
CA ARG A 94 -19.49 2.98 -2.03
C ARG A 94 -20.18 2.00 -2.99
N LEU A 95 -19.43 1.30 -3.84
CA LEU A 95 -19.99 0.37 -4.83
C LEU A 95 -20.44 -0.95 -4.20
N ARG A 96 -21.54 -1.55 -4.70
CA ARG A 96 -21.93 -2.93 -4.36
C ARG A 96 -21.26 -3.91 -5.32
N LEU A 97 -21.39 -5.19 -5.00
CA LEU A 97 -20.83 -6.29 -5.81
C LEU A 97 -21.11 -6.17 -7.31
N ALA A 98 -22.35 -5.88 -7.69
CA ALA A 98 -22.76 -5.80 -9.10
C ALA A 98 -22.27 -4.53 -9.82
N ASP A 99 -21.84 -3.51 -9.06
CA ASP A 99 -21.42 -2.21 -9.60
C ASP A 99 -19.89 -2.15 -9.83
N ILE A 100 -19.15 -3.15 -9.35
CA ILE A 100 -17.68 -3.19 -9.47
C ILE A 100 -17.32 -3.71 -10.85
N SER A 101 -16.55 -2.91 -11.59
CA SER A 101 -16.02 -3.33 -12.88
C SER A 101 -14.96 -4.42 -12.70
N THR A 102 -14.78 -5.26 -13.73
CA THR A 102 -13.70 -6.26 -13.73
C THR A 102 -12.33 -5.62 -13.55
N VAL A 103 -12.12 -4.43 -14.13
CA VAL A 103 -10.85 -3.70 -14.05
C VAL A 103 -10.57 -3.29 -12.60
N GLU A 104 -11.51 -2.62 -11.94
CA GLU A 104 -11.41 -2.21 -10.54
C GLU A 104 -11.13 -3.40 -9.61
N LEU A 105 -11.85 -4.52 -9.81
CA LEU A 105 -11.62 -5.74 -9.04
C LEU A 105 -10.17 -6.22 -9.19
N LEU A 106 -9.65 -6.27 -10.41
CA LEU A 106 -8.31 -6.77 -10.69
C LEU A 106 -7.25 -5.82 -10.11
N GLU A 107 -7.41 -4.51 -10.26
CA GLU A 107 -6.46 -3.53 -9.72
C GLU A 107 -6.38 -3.57 -8.20
N VAL A 108 -7.52 -3.58 -7.50
CA VAL A 108 -7.54 -3.67 -6.04
C VAL A 108 -6.87 -4.95 -5.55
N GLN A 109 -7.12 -6.09 -6.21
CA GLN A 109 -6.45 -7.35 -5.88
C GLN A 109 -4.94 -7.31 -6.19
N LEU A 110 -4.56 -6.74 -7.33
CA LEU A 110 -3.16 -6.62 -7.74
C LEU A 110 -2.36 -5.81 -6.73
N VAL A 111 -2.88 -4.66 -6.30
CA VAL A 111 -2.21 -3.75 -5.38
C VAL A 111 -2.23 -4.28 -3.94
N ASN A 112 -3.37 -4.76 -3.45
CA ASN A 112 -3.54 -5.05 -2.03
C ASN A 112 -3.23 -6.51 -1.64
N ALA A 113 -3.14 -7.45 -2.59
CA ALA A 113 -2.90 -8.86 -2.29
C ALA A 113 -1.78 -9.47 -3.13
N VAL A 114 -1.80 -9.29 -4.46
CA VAL A 114 -0.82 -9.94 -5.36
C VAL A 114 0.56 -9.32 -5.23
N ALA A 115 0.67 -7.99 -5.24
CA ALA A 115 1.95 -7.30 -5.08
C ALA A 115 2.60 -7.62 -3.72
N PRO A 116 1.91 -7.53 -2.56
CA PRO A 116 2.45 -7.99 -1.28
C PRO A 116 2.91 -9.45 -1.30
N PHE A 117 2.14 -10.35 -1.92
CA PHE A 117 2.54 -11.75 -2.06
C PHE A 117 3.87 -11.90 -2.80
N ILE A 118 4.01 -11.25 -3.95
CA ILE A 118 5.21 -11.31 -4.78
C ILE A 118 6.40 -10.71 -4.02
N LEU A 119 6.22 -9.53 -3.41
CA LEU A 119 7.28 -8.85 -2.66
C LEU A 119 7.79 -9.73 -1.51
N ASN A 120 6.89 -10.25 -0.68
CA ASN A 120 7.26 -11.10 0.46
C ASN A 120 8.04 -12.33 -0.02
N ALA A 121 7.54 -13.02 -1.05
CA ALA A 121 8.18 -14.20 -1.61
C ALA A 121 9.56 -13.93 -2.22
N ARG A 122 9.72 -12.81 -2.93
CA ARG A 122 10.96 -12.49 -3.66
C ARG A 122 12.01 -11.83 -2.78
N LEU A 123 11.63 -11.12 -1.72
CA LEU A 123 12.55 -10.48 -0.79
C LEU A 123 13.12 -11.45 0.25
N LYS A 124 12.47 -12.59 0.50
CA LYS A 124 12.91 -13.59 1.50
C LYS A 124 14.41 -13.94 1.42
N PRO A 125 15.01 -14.27 0.26
CA PRO A 125 16.43 -14.60 0.18
C PRO A 125 17.36 -13.44 0.56
N LEU A 126 16.95 -12.19 0.36
CA LEU A 126 17.71 -11.02 0.76
C LEU A 126 17.62 -10.80 2.27
N MET A 127 16.43 -10.98 2.85
CA MET A 127 16.23 -10.86 4.29
C MET A 127 17.01 -11.94 5.06
N GLN A 128 17.12 -13.15 4.51
CA GLN A 128 17.93 -14.24 5.08
C GLN A 128 19.45 -13.95 5.13
N GLN A 129 19.94 -12.94 4.39
CA GLN A 129 21.35 -12.53 4.42
C GLN A 129 21.67 -11.60 5.60
N VAL A 130 20.65 -11.08 6.30
CA VAL A 130 20.85 -10.25 7.49
C VAL A 130 21.31 -11.13 8.65
N SER A 131 22.51 -10.84 9.17
CA SER A 131 23.17 -11.68 10.17
C SER A 131 22.43 -11.77 11.51
N THR A 132 21.68 -10.72 11.88
CA THR A 132 20.93 -10.69 13.15
C THR A 132 19.77 -11.65 13.16
N ARG A 133 19.18 -11.95 11.99
CA ARG A 133 17.95 -12.74 11.88
C ARG A 133 16.78 -12.20 12.71
N ASP A 134 16.75 -10.87 12.85
CA ASP A 134 15.67 -10.10 13.47
C ASP A 134 15.11 -9.12 12.42
N THR A 135 14.60 -9.68 11.32
CA THR A 135 14.04 -8.90 10.21
C THR A 135 12.52 -8.93 10.24
N HIS A 136 11.86 -7.92 9.70
CA HIS A 136 10.42 -7.75 9.86
C HIS A 136 9.73 -7.53 8.52
N ILE A 137 8.55 -8.13 8.37
CA ILE A 137 7.59 -7.82 7.31
C ILE A 137 6.31 -7.35 7.99
N VAL A 138 5.88 -6.13 7.70
CA VAL A 138 4.61 -5.60 8.20
C VAL A 138 3.67 -5.38 7.02
N ASN A 139 2.70 -6.28 6.87
CA ASN A 139 1.66 -6.14 5.87
C ASN A 139 0.59 -5.16 6.40
N VAL A 140 0.49 -3.97 5.80
CA VAL A 140 -0.49 -2.95 6.19
C VAL A 140 -1.89 -3.38 5.75
N SER A 141 -2.69 -3.76 6.74
CA SER A 141 -4.03 -4.31 6.57
C SER A 141 -5.06 -3.39 7.24
N ALA A 142 -6.31 -3.85 7.31
CA ALA A 142 -7.40 -3.11 7.90
C ALA A 142 -8.50 -4.04 8.42
N MET A 143 -9.46 -3.48 9.16
CA MET A 143 -10.67 -4.17 9.63
C MET A 143 -11.52 -4.78 8.50
N GLU A 144 -11.37 -4.28 7.27
CA GLU A 144 -11.99 -4.77 6.03
C GLU A 144 -11.59 -6.22 5.74
N GLY A 145 -10.38 -6.62 6.17
CA GLY A 145 -9.89 -7.99 6.03
C GLY A 145 -10.33 -8.96 7.11
N VAL A 146 -11.05 -8.50 8.14
CA VAL A 146 -11.46 -9.33 9.29
C VAL A 146 -12.81 -9.98 9.01
N PHE A 147 -12.96 -11.31 9.16
CA PHE A 147 -14.23 -11.99 8.83
C PHE A 147 -15.34 -11.72 9.85
N TYR A 148 -15.03 -11.80 11.14
CA TYR A 148 -16.01 -11.78 12.24
C TYR A 148 -16.19 -10.38 12.86
N ARG A 149 -16.39 -9.36 12.02
CA ARG A 149 -16.74 -7.99 12.46
C ARG A 149 -18.24 -7.90 12.70
N ALA A 150 -18.66 -7.31 13.82
CA ALA A 150 -20.08 -7.17 14.19
C ALA A 150 -20.91 -6.42 13.13
N TYR A 151 -20.28 -5.46 12.46
CA TYR A 151 -20.88 -4.68 11.39
C TYR A 151 -19.98 -4.69 10.17
N LYS A 152 -20.53 -5.08 9.03
CA LYS A 152 -19.97 -4.89 7.70
C LYS A 152 -21.04 -4.29 6.80
N THR A 153 -20.62 -3.40 5.91
CA THR A 153 -21.48 -2.89 4.85
C THR A 153 -21.56 -3.88 3.68
N ASP A 154 -22.56 -3.70 2.82
CA ASP A 154 -22.69 -4.40 1.53
C ASP A 154 -21.82 -3.76 0.42
N LYS A 155 -20.92 -2.84 0.79
CA LYS A 155 -20.08 -2.03 -0.09
C LYS A 155 -18.62 -2.47 -0.09
N HIS A 156 -17.87 -2.04 -1.11
CA HIS A 156 -16.44 -2.34 -1.34
C HIS A 156 -16.03 -3.82 -1.11
N PRO A 157 -16.83 -4.82 -1.54
CA PRO A 157 -16.51 -6.22 -1.30
C PRO A 157 -15.15 -6.66 -1.87
N HIS A 158 -14.66 -6.04 -2.95
CA HIS A 158 -13.36 -6.33 -3.54
C HIS A 158 -12.19 -5.90 -2.63
N THR A 159 -12.29 -4.76 -1.95
CA THR A 159 -11.34 -4.32 -0.92
C THR A 159 -11.35 -5.26 0.28
N ASN A 160 -12.54 -5.64 0.77
CA ASN A 160 -12.69 -6.62 1.84
C ASN A 160 -12.01 -7.95 1.48
N MET A 161 -12.24 -8.47 0.27
CA MET A 161 -11.59 -9.68 -0.23
C MET A 161 -10.07 -9.54 -0.28
N ALA A 162 -9.54 -8.41 -0.79
CA ALA A 162 -8.10 -8.22 -0.91
C ALA A 162 -7.40 -8.12 0.46
N LYS A 163 -7.97 -7.36 1.41
CA LYS A 163 -7.43 -7.28 2.78
C LYS A 163 -7.53 -8.60 3.53
N ALA A 164 -8.59 -9.37 3.30
CA ALA A 164 -8.73 -10.73 3.85
C ALA A 164 -7.67 -11.69 3.29
N ALA A 165 -7.39 -11.62 1.99
CA ALA A 165 -6.32 -12.38 1.36
C ALA A 165 -4.94 -12.00 1.90
N LEU A 166 -4.67 -10.70 2.12
CA LEU A 166 -3.45 -10.21 2.74
C LEU A 166 -3.27 -10.71 4.18
N ASN A 167 -4.34 -10.71 4.97
CA ASN A 167 -4.34 -11.30 6.31
C ASN A 167 -4.06 -12.81 6.27
N MET A 168 -4.66 -13.52 5.31
CA MET A 168 -4.42 -14.95 5.13
C MET A 168 -2.98 -15.25 4.71
N LEU A 169 -2.37 -14.38 3.90
CA LEU A 169 -0.94 -14.47 3.55
C LEU A 169 -0.08 -14.43 4.81
N THR A 170 -0.25 -13.41 5.67
CA THR A 170 0.47 -13.33 6.94
C THR A 170 0.24 -14.58 7.78
N ARG A 171 -1.01 -14.94 8.02
CA ARG A 171 -1.38 -16.07 8.89
C ARG A 171 -0.77 -17.39 8.42
N THR A 172 -0.70 -17.61 7.10
CA THR A 172 -0.19 -18.85 6.52
C THR A 172 1.34 -18.87 6.47
N SER A 173 1.96 -17.79 6.01
CA SER A 173 3.39 -17.76 5.68
C SER A 173 4.28 -17.40 6.86
N ALA A 174 3.77 -16.70 7.89
CA ALA A 174 4.60 -16.24 9.00
C ALA A 174 5.31 -17.37 9.74
N GLN A 175 4.70 -18.56 9.85
CA GLN A 175 5.35 -19.71 10.50
C GLN A 175 6.60 -20.20 9.75
N ASP A 176 6.57 -20.18 8.42
CA ASP A 176 7.73 -20.52 7.61
C ASP A 176 8.82 -19.46 7.74
N TYR A 177 8.44 -18.18 7.66
CA TYR A 177 9.37 -17.05 7.71
C TYR A 177 10.03 -16.88 9.08
N ALA A 178 9.31 -17.18 10.17
CA ALA A 178 9.85 -17.12 11.52
C ALA A 178 11.02 -18.09 11.74
N ARG A 179 11.08 -19.23 11.02
CA ARG A 179 12.20 -20.18 11.09
C ARG A 179 13.51 -19.59 10.57
N ASP A 180 13.40 -18.57 9.73
CA ASP A 180 14.52 -17.86 9.10
C ASP A 180 14.85 -16.54 9.81
N GLY A 181 14.17 -16.20 10.90
CA GLY A 181 14.35 -14.91 11.58
C GLY A 181 13.65 -13.74 10.87
N ILE A 182 12.52 -14.03 10.22
CA ILE A 182 11.69 -13.03 9.56
C ILE A 182 10.31 -12.98 10.23
N HIS A 183 10.07 -11.90 10.96
CA HIS A 183 8.88 -11.68 11.76
C HIS A 183 7.80 -10.98 10.93
N MET A 184 6.92 -11.78 10.33
CA MET A 184 5.84 -11.30 9.48
C MET A 184 4.55 -11.09 10.29
N ASN A 185 3.97 -9.88 10.26
CA ASN A 185 2.69 -9.55 10.89
C ASN A 185 1.79 -8.73 9.94
N SER A 186 0.50 -8.70 10.25
CA SER A 186 -0.46 -7.76 9.66
C SER A 186 -0.79 -6.69 10.69
N VAL A 187 -0.86 -5.42 10.28
CA VAL A 187 -1.18 -4.30 11.19
C VAL A 187 -2.35 -3.50 10.62
N ASP A 188 -3.37 -3.27 11.44
CA ASP A 188 -4.43 -2.28 11.22
C ASP A 188 -3.95 -0.90 11.66
N THR A 189 -3.97 0.06 10.75
CA THR A 189 -3.57 1.45 11.04
C THR A 189 -4.60 2.20 11.87
N GLY A 190 -5.80 1.65 12.03
CA GLY A 190 -6.97 2.38 12.49
C GLY A 190 -7.48 3.35 11.42
N TRP A 191 -8.49 4.12 11.80
CA TRP A 191 -9.20 5.00 10.88
C TRP A 191 -8.50 6.35 10.79
N ILE A 192 -7.65 6.49 9.75
CA ILE A 192 -6.89 7.73 9.47
C ILE A 192 -7.48 8.59 8.36
N THR A 193 -8.19 7.98 7.42
CA THR A 193 -8.78 8.66 6.26
C THR A 193 -10.24 8.26 6.14
N ASP A 194 -11.09 9.19 5.73
CA ASP A 194 -12.47 8.89 5.37
C ASP A 194 -12.53 8.57 3.87
N GLU A 195 -12.75 7.31 3.52
CA GLU A 195 -12.74 6.85 2.12
C GLU A 195 -14.04 7.22 1.36
N ASP A 196 -14.99 7.86 2.03
CA ASP A 196 -16.20 8.35 1.40
C ASP A 196 -15.95 9.53 0.46
N PRO A 197 -16.78 9.71 -0.59
CA PRO A 197 -16.81 10.93 -1.38
C PRO A 197 -16.85 12.20 -0.52
N ALA A 198 -16.16 13.26 -0.97
CA ALA A 198 -15.96 14.49 -0.20
C ALA A 198 -17.27 15.08 0.37
N GLU A 199 -18.34 15.12 -0.43
CA GLU A 199 -19.66 15.59 0.01
C GLU A 199 -20.22 14.76 1.18
N ILE A 200 -20.04 13.44 1.15
CA ILE A 200 -20.53 12.53 2.20
C ILE A 200 -19.68 12.68 3.46
N ALA A 201 -18.34 12.76 3.32
CA ALA A 201 -17.43 13.00 4.43
C ALA A 201 -17.74 14.34 5.13
N GLN A 202 -17.95 15.41 4.35
CA GLN A 202 -18.35 16.72 4.86
C GLN A 202 -19.70 16.64 5.60
N ARG A 203 -20.71 16.00 5.01
CA ARG A 203 -22.02 15.85 5.67
C ARG A 203 -21.91 15.09 7.00
N LYS A 204 -21.12 14.00 7.07
CA LYS A 204 -20.88 13.27 8.32
C LYS A 204 -20.20 14.16 9.37
N THR A 205 -19.30 15.04 8.94
CA THR A 205 -18.66 16.02 9.83
C THR A 205 -19.68 17.01 10.37
N GLU A 206 -20.52 17.59 9.52
CA GLU A 206 -21.50 18.61 9.91
C GLU A 206 -22.65 18.06 10.77
N GLU A 207 -23.18 16.88 10.40
CA GLU A 207 -24.36 16.30 11.05
C GLU A 207 -24.02 15.46 12.28
N LEU A 208 -22.89 14.75 12.26
CA LEU A 208 -22.52 13.77 13.30
C LEU A 208 -21.29 14.21 14.10
N GLY A 209 -20.62 15.30 13.72
CA GLY A 209 -19.32 15.67 14.28
C GLY A 209 -18.25 14.62 13.98
N PHE A 210 -18.44 13.80 12.96
CA PHE A 210 -17.55 12.67 12.67
C PHE A 210 -16.36 13.12 11.84
N HIS A 211 -15.16 12.75 12.28
CA HIS A 211 -13.92 12.81 11.53
C HIS A 211 -13.04 11.60 11.90
N PRO A 212 -12.09 11.18 11.04
CA PRO A 212 -11.11 10.18 11.41
C PRO A 212 -10.41 10.56 12.74
N PRO A 213 -10.32 9.64 13.72
CA PRO A 213 -9.77 9.95 15.04
C PRO A 213 -8.23 9.89 15.09
N LEU A 214 -7.57 9.37 14.05
CA LEU A 214 -6.13 9.15 14.01
C LEU A 214 -5.53 9.88 12.81
N ASP A 215 -4.23 10.18 12.87
CA ASP A 215 -3.49 10.77 11.76
C ASP A 215 -2.46 9.81 11.15
N GLN A 216 -1.74 10.28 10.14
CA GLN A 216 -0.66 9.52 9.49
C GLN A 216 0.51 9.18 10.41
N ILE A 217 0.76 9.97 11.46
CA ILE A 217 1.82 9.71 12.45
C ILE A 217 1.40 8.54 13.35
N ASP A 218 0.13 8.52 13.79
CA ASP A 218 -0.46 7.40 14.53
C ASP A 218 -0.40 6.11 13.71
N ALA A 219 -0.79 6.16 12.43
CA ALA A 219 -0.70 5.00 11.55
C ALA A 219 0.74 4.51 11.39
N ALA A 220 1.70 5.41 11.14
CA ALA A 220 3.10 5.05 11.03
C ALA A 220 3.63 4.41 12.32
N ALA A 221 3.29 4.97 13.49
CA ALA A 221 3.67 4.42 14.78
C ALA A 221 3.14 2.99 14.97
N ARG A 222 1.88 2.72 14.58
CA ARG A 222 1.28 1.38 14.64
C ARG A 222 1.98 0.39 13.72
N ILE A 223 2.31 0.80 12.48
CA ILE A 223 3.04 -0.03 11.51
C ILE A 223 4.44 -0.37 12.04
N CYS A 224 5.12 0.60 12.65
CA CYS A 224 6.48 0.41 13.17
C CYS A 224 6.54 -0.32 14.52
N ASP A 225 5.45 -0.35 15.29
CA ASP A 225 5.41 -0.93 16.62
C ASP A 225 5.97 -2.37 16.73
N PRO A 226 5.54 -3.37 15.93
CA PRO A 226 6.08 -4.73 16.05
C PRO A 226 7.59 -4.82 15.79
N ILE A 227 8.16 -3.84 15.07
CA ILE A 227 9.59 -3.74 14.82
C ILE A 227 10.28 -3.14 16.06
N ILE A 228 9.80 -1.98 16.51
CA ILE A 228 10.37 -1.24 17.64
C ILE A 228 10.25 -2.04 18.93
N SER A 229 9.06 -2.58 19.22
CA SER A 229 8.83 -3.43 20.39
C SER A 229 9.74 -4.66 20.37
N GLY A 230 9.92 -5.30 19.21
CA GLY A 230 10.85 -6.42 19.06
C GLY A 230 12.26 -6.06 19.51
N PHE A 231 12.83 -4.97 18.98
CA PHE A 231 14.18 -4.53 19.36
C PHE A 231 14.30 -4.01 20.80
N LEU A 232 13.25 -3.40 21.37
CA LEU A 232 13.29 -2.90 22.74
C LEU A 232 13.16 -4.02 23.79
N THR A 233 12.41 -5.07 23.48
CA THR A 233 12.08 -6.14 24.44
C THR A 233 12.88 -7.42 24.23
N GLY A 234 13.40 -7.64 23.01
CA GLY A 234 13.94 -8.92 22.56
C GLY A 234 12.86 -9.94 22.17
N GLU A 235 11.58 -9.58 22.24
CA GLU A 235 10.45 -10.44 21.88
C GLU A 235 9.84 -10.01 20.54
N HIS A 236 10.27 -10.66 19.46
CA HIS A 236 9.81 -10.35 18.11
C HIS A 236 8.53 -11.13 17.78
N GLN A 237 7.37 -10.46 17.89
CA GLN A 237 6.08 -11.03 17.52
C GLN A 237 6.02 -11.40 16.04
N TRP A 238 5.35 -12.49 15.70
CA TRP A 238 5.12 -12.93 14.33
C TRP A 238 3.80 -13.69 14.21
N GLY A 239 3.24 -13.70 12.99
CA GLY A 239 2.00 -14.39 12.68
C GLY A 239 0.79 -13.82 13.41
N GLN A 240 0.80 -12.53 13.75
CA GLN A 240 -0.31 -11.84 14.40
C GLN A 240 -0.99 -10.84 13.46
N PHE A 241 -2.27 -10.58 13.75
CA PHE A 241 -2.95 -9.37 13.31
C PHE A 241 -2.97 -8.40 14.48
N LEU A 242 -2.37 -7.23 14.31
CA LEU A 242 -2.23 -6.22 15.36
C LEU A 242 -3.17 -5.05 15.10
N LYS A 243 -3.90 -4.65 16.13
CA LYS A 243 -4.75 -3.47 16.15
C LYS A 243 -4.61 -2.77 17.49
N ASP A 244 -4.48 -1.45 17.47
CA ASP A 244 -4.29 -0.65 18.69
C ASP A 244 -3.13 -1.19 19.56
N TYR A 245 -2.01 -1.57 18.93
CA TYR A 245 -0.81 -2.14 19.59
C TYR A 245 -1.06 -3.49 20.29
N GLN A 246 -2.16 -4.18 19.98
CA GLN A 246 -2.55 -5.45 20.60
C GLN A 246 -2.88 -6.51 19.57
N VAL A 247 -2.72 -7.78 19.95
CA VAL A 247 -3.16 -8.90 19.12
C VAL A 247 -4.69 -8.89 19.02
N ALA A 248 -5.19 -8.90 17.80
CA ALA A 248 -6.60 -8.93 17.46
C ALA A 248 -6.98 -10.22 16.72
N ASN A 249 -8.29 -10.47 16.63
CA ASN A 249 -8.82 -11.60 15.87
C ASN A 249 -8.69 -11.35 14.37
N TRP A 250 -8.34 -12.41 13.64
CA TRP A 250 -8.39 -12.48 12.18
C TRP A 250 -9.80 -12.34 11.61
#